data_AF-A0A521KVF4-F1
#
_entry.id   AF-A0A521KVF4-F1
#
_cell.length_a   1.000
_cell.length_b   1.000
_cell.length_c   1.000
_cell.angle_alpha   90.00
_cell.angle_beta   90.00
_cell.angle_gamma   90.00
#
_symmetry.space_group_name_H-M   'P 1'
#
loop_
_entity.id
_entity.type
_entity.pdbx_description
1 polymer ?
#
loop_
_entity_poly.entity_id
_entity_poly.type
_entity_poly.pdbx_seq_one_letter_code
_entity_poly.pdbx_strand_id
1 'polypeptide(L)'
;DASAAVDAALELLATPGARTLGARLAALGADVLGREVPLLAPPRADGPTLARTGQIDLLYREPKDGALVVADYKTDRDVDARLARERHADQLAEYARVLADALGAPVRAELWLVRSGEIVALELTGT
;
A
#
# COMPACT_ATOMS: atom_id res chain seq x y z
N ASP A 1 24.22 10.08 2.38
CA ASP A 1 24.72 10.42 3.73
C ASP A 1 23.58 10.19 4.71
N ALA A 2 23.82 9.51 5.84
CA ALA A 2 22.80 9.16 6.82
C ALA A 2 22.14 10.40 7.44
N SER A 3 22.87 11.52 7.58
CA SER A 3 22.31 12.78 8.08
C SER A 3 21.21 13.31 7.17
N ALA A 4 21.46 13.36 5.86
CA ALA A 4 20.49 13.86 4.90
C ALA A 4 19.22 13.00 4.84
N ALA A 5 19.33 11.69 5.05
CA ALA A 5 18.16 10.80 5.10
C ALA A 5 17.31 11.05 6.36
N VAL A 6 17.96 11.26 7.51
CA VAL A 6 17.27 11.64 8.75
C VAL A 6 16.56 12.98 8.60
N ASP A 7 17.23 13.99 8.04
CA ASP A 7 16.66 15.31 7.83
C ASP A 7 15.43 15.24 6.90
N ALA A 8 15.50 14.47 5.82
CA ALA A 8 14.37 14.24 4.92
C ALA A 8 13.20 13.51 5.59
N ALA A 9 13.48 12.54 6.45
CA ALA A 9 12.46 11.83 7.21
C ALA A 9 11.77 12.76 8.23
N LEU A 10 12.54 13.57 8.96
CA LEU A 10 11.99 14.57 9.88
C LEU A 10 11.16 15.62 9.16
N GLU A 11 11.61 16.10 7.99
CA GLU A 11 10.85 17.00 7.12
C GLU A 11 9.51 16.37 6.72
N LEU A 12 9.52 15.12 6.26
CA LEU A 12 8.31 14.39 5.89
C LEU A 12 7.36 14.23 7.08
N LEU A 13 7.85 13.79 8.23
CA LEU A 13 7.05 13.61 9.45
C LEU A 13 6.47 14.93 9.98
N ALA A 14 7.11 16.05 9.67
CA ALA A 14 6.60 17.38 9.99
C ALA A 14 5.48 17.86 9.04
N THR A 15 5.19 17.16 7.94
CA THR A 15 4.09 17.53 7.05
C THR A 15 2.72 17.25 7.67
N PRO A 16 1.68 18.07 7.37
CA PRO A 16 0.32 17.79 7.83
C PRO A 16 -0.20 16.43 7.35
N GLY A 17 0.10 16.05 6.10
CA GLY A 17 -0.33 14.77 5.54
C GLY A 17 0.23 13.57 6.30
N ALA A 18 1.52 13.62 6.67
CA ALA A 18 2.16 12.54 7.41
C ALA A 18 1.54 12.38 8.80
N ARG A 19 1.16 13.49 9.46
CA ARG A 19 0.42 13.43 10.73
C ARG A 19 -0.96 12.83 10.57
N THR A 20 -1.70 13.19 9.51
CA THR A 20 -3.03 12.64 9.22
C THR A 20 -2.97 11.12 9.01
N LEU A 21 -2.09 10.63 8.13
CA LEU A 21 -1.97 9.19 7.89
C LEU A 21 -1.32 8.44 9.05
N GLY A 22 -0.41 9.07 9.78
CA GLY A 22 0.13 8.52 11.03
C GLY A 22 -0.95 8.31 12.08
N ALA A 23 -1.87 9.27 12.24
CA ALA A 23 -3.02 9.12 13.12
C ALA A 23 -3.99 8.04 12.63
N ARG A 24 -4.22 7.93 11.31
CA ARG A 24 -5.01 6.85 10.71
C ARG A 24 -4.37 5.48 10.99
N LEU A 25 -3.07 5.32 10.77
CA LEU A 25 -2.34 4.08 11.05
C LEU A 25 -2.42 3.71 12.53
N ALA A 26 -2.24 4.68 13.44
CA ALA A 26 -2.38 4.47 14.88
C ALA A 26 -3.80 4.03 15.26
N ALA A 27 -4.82 4.61 14.61
CA ALA A 27 -6.22 4.27 14.85
C ALA A 27 -6.61 2.87 14.34
N LEU A 28 -5.91 2.32 13.34
CA LEU A 28 -6.11 0.92 12.92
C LEU A 28 -5.74 -0.06 14.04
N GLY A 29 -4.70 0.22 14.84
CA GLY A 29 -4.37 -0.55 16.04
C GLY A 29 -4.33 -2.07 15.80
N ALA A 30 -5.23 -2.81 16.46
CA ALA A 30 -5.32 -4.27 16.37
C ALA A 30 -5.85 -4.78 15.01
N ASP A 31 -6.42 -3.91 14.18
CA ASP A 31 -6.88 -4.24 12.84
C ASP A 31 -5.73 -4.28 11.81
N VAL A 32 -4.52 -3.85 12.19
CA VAL A 32 -3.31 -4.12 11.40
C VAL A 32 -2.96 -5.61 11.50
N LEU A 33 -3.11 -6.33 10.38
CA LEU A 33 -2.87 -7.76 10.30
C LEU A 33 -1.39 -8.08 10.02
N GLY A 34 -0.68 -7.16 9.34
CA GLY A 34 0.74 -7.31 9.06
C GLY A 34 1.35 -6.05 8.45
N ARG A 35 2.66 -5.91 8.64
CA ARG A 35 3.51 -4.90 7.98
C ARG A 35 4.66 -5.61 7.29
N GLU A 36 5.11 -5.06 6.17
CA GLU A 36 6.22 -5.63 5.39
C GLU A 36 6.00 -7.11 5.03
N VAL A 37 4.74 -7.47 4.73
CA VAL A 37 4.30 -8.86 4.52
C VAL A 37 4.92 -9.40 3.23
N PRO A 38 5.75 -10.45 3.29
CA PRO A 38 6.32 -11.05 2.09
C PRO A 38 5.22 -11.69 1.23
N LEU A 39 5.29 -11.45 -0.07
CA LEU A 39 4.36 -12.00 -1.06
C LEU A 39 5.10 -12.89 -2.05
N LEU A 40 4.60 -14.11 -2.23
CA LEU A 40 5.02 -15.00 -3.31
C LEU A 40 3.84 -15.23 -4.24
N ALA A 41 3.94 -14.69 -5.45
CA ALA A 41 2.92 -14.77 -6.47
C ALA A 41 3.27 -15.84 -7.52
N PRO A 42 2.27 -16.57 -8.04
CA PRO A 42 2.49 -17.57 -9.09
C PRO A 42 3.03 -16.91 -10.37
N PRO A 43 3.78 -17.65 -11.21
CA PRO A 43 4.30 -17.13 -12.47
C PRO A 43 3.16 -16.65 -13.40
N ARG A 44 3.48 -15.69 -14.27
CA ARG A 44 2.57 -15.20 -15.34
C ARG A 44 3.15 -15.68 -16.67
N ALA A 45 2.31 -15.77 -17.70
CA ALA A 45 2.73 -16.26 -19.02
C ALA A 45 3.92 -15.47 -19.62
N ASP A 46 4.05 -14.20 -19.26
CA ASP A 46 5.10 -13.25 -19.70
C ASP A 46 6.13 -12.94 -18.60
N GLY A 47 6.12 -13.68 -17.48
CA GLY A 47 6.91 -13.38 -16.28
C GLY A 47 8.00 -14.42 -15.96
N PRO A 48 8.62 -14.30 -14.77
CA PRO A 48 9.57 -15.28 -14.26
C PRO A 48 8.96 -16.67 -14.23
N THR A 49 9.76 -17.70 -14.54
CA THR A 49 9.28 -19.08 -14.71
C THR A 49 8.92 -19.78 -13.39
N LEU A 50 9.45 -19.30 -12.26
CA LEU A 50 9.26 -19.91 -10.93
C LEU A 50 8.18 -19.20 -10.12
N ALA A 51 8.39 -17.93 -9.79
CA ALA A 51 7.45 -17.11 -9.02
C ALA A 51 7.83 -15.64 -9.17
N ARG A 52 6.89 -14.75 -8.88
CA ARG A 52 7.17 -13.33 -8.62
C ARG A 52 7.17 -13.10 -7.11
N THR A 53 8.09 -12.27 -6.63
CA THR A 53 8.16 -11.90 -5.21
C THR A 53 7.79 -10.44 -5.04
N GLY A 54 7.17 -10.10 -3.91
CA GLY A 54 6.87 -8.73 -3.51
C GLY A 54 6.87 -8.59 -2.00
N GLN A 55 6.68 -7.36 -1.53
CA GLN A 55 6.51 -7.06 -0.13
C GLN A 55 5.39 -6.03 -0.01
N ILE A 56 4.37 -6.36 0.78
CA ILE A 56 3.24 -5.48 1.04
C ILE A 56 3.58 -4.64 2.27
N ASP A 57 3.56 -3.31 2.13
CA ASP A 57 3.90 -2.42 3.23
C ASP A 57 2.93 -2.58 4.42
N LEU A 58 1.62 -2.64 4.13
CA LEU A 58 0.57 -2.77 5.13
C LEU A 58 -0.57 -3.68 4.65
N LEU A 59 -0.93 -4.64 5.48
CA LEU A 59 -2.18 -5.41 5.37
C LEU A 59 -3.01 -5.16 6.62
N TYR A 60 -4.25 -4.73 6.44
CA TYR A 60 -5.15 -4.46 7.56
C TYR A 60 -6.60 -4.83 7.23
N ARG A 61 -7.43 -4.86 8.27
CA ARG A 61 -8.88 -5.00 8.18
C ARG A 61 -9.52 -3.62 8.35
N GLU A 62 -10.33 -3.17 7.40
CA GLU A 62 -11.04 -1.90 7.53
C GLU A 62 -12.03 -1.97 8.72
N PRO A 63 -11.89 -1.14 9.76
CA PRO A 63 -12.75 -1.25 10.94
C PRO A 63 -14.23 -0.98 10.65
N LYS A 64 -14.55 -0.21 9.61
CA LYS A 64 -15.93 0.18 9.29
C LYS A 64 -16.76 -0.96 8.70
N ASP A 65 -16.16 -1.81 7.88
CA ASP A 65 -16.89 -2.84 7.11
C ASP A 65 -16.22 -4.22 7.10
N GLY A 66 -15.08 -4.36 7.77
CA GLY A 66 -14.35 -5.62 7.91
C GLY A 66 -13.60 -6.05 6.65
N ALA A 67 -13.55 -5.23 5.60
CA ALA A 67 -12.87 -5.56 4.35
C ALA A 67 -11.36 -5.72 4.57
N LEU A 68 -10.74 -6.65 3.84
CA LEU A 68 -9.28 -6.75 3.78
C LEU A 68 -8.74 -5.66 2.87
N VAL A 69 -7.67 -4.99 3.30
CA VAL A 69 -7.06 -3.90 2.54
C VAL A 69 -5.54 -4.08 2.53
N VAL A 70 -4.95 -4.04 1.34
CA VAL A 70 -3.52 -3.79 1.17
C VAL A 70 -3.28 -2.32 0.89
N ALA A 71 -2.32 -1.75 1.59
CA ALA A 71 -1.86 -0.38 1.36
C ALA A 71 -0.36 -0.34 1.13
N ASP A 72 0.06 0.53 0.23
CA ASP A 72 1.45 0.89 -0.04
C ASP A 72 1.66 2.38 0.27
N TYR A 73 2.80 2.72 0.86
CA TYR A 73 3.12 4.10 1.21
C TYR A 73 3.97 4.76 0.13
N LYS A 74 3.59 5.98 -0.28
CA LYS A 74 4.42 6.83 -1.15
C LYS A 74 4.74 8.16 -0.51
N THR A 75 6.02 8.50 -0.54
CA THR A 75 6.60 9.69 0.13
C THR A 75 7.09 10.76 -0.84
N ASP A 76 6.96 10.50 -2.14
CA ASP A 76 7.39 11.38 -3.23
C ASP A 76 6.80 12.80 -3.08
N ARG A 77 7.53 13.79 -3.61
CA ARG A 77 7.09 15.19 -3.65
C ARG A 77 6.16 15.40 -4.87
N ASP A 78 5.18 16.27 -4.72
CA ASP A 78 4.30 16.76 -5.81
C ASP A 78 3.65 15.66 -6.66
N VAL A 79 3.22 14.58 -6.00
CA VAL A 79 2.49 13.51 -6.66
C VAL A 79 1.04 13.92 -6.85
N ASP A 80 0.65 14.14 -8.11
CA ASP A 80 -0.75 14.11 -8.52
C ASP A 80 -1.30 12.69 -8.24
N ALA A 81 -2.32 12.60 -7.39
CA ALA A 81 -2.96 11.36 -6.99
C ALA A 81 -3.37 10.48 -8.18
N ARG A 82 -3.81 11.09 -9.29
CA ARG A 82 -4.17 10.36 -10.51
C ARG A 82 -2.94 9.71 -11.14
N LEU A 83 -1.83 10.44 -11.26
CA LEU A 83 -0.59 9.91 -11.82
C LEU A 83 0.03 8.85 -10.91
N ALA A 84 -0.07 9.03 -9.59
CA ALA A 84 0.35 8.03 -8.60
C ALA A 84 -0.40 6.71 -8.82
N ARG A 85 -1.73 6.82 -8.91
CA ARG A 85 -2.63 5.69 -9.14
C ARG A 85 -2.26 4.97 -10.42
N GLU A 86 -2.10 5.68 -11.54
CA GLU A 86 -1.72 5.11 -12.83
C GLU A 86 -0.38 4.36 -12.77
N ARG A 87 0.61 4.89 -12.04
CA ARG A 87 1.94 4.26 -11.91
C ARG A 87 1.96 3.01 -11.04
N HIS A 88 1.09 2.94 -10.03
CA HIS A 88 1.12 1.87 -9.02
C HIS A 88 -0.04 0.87 -9.14
N ALA A 89 -1.02 1.14 -10.01
CA ALA A 89 -2.21 0.31 -10.16
C ALA A 89 -1.89 -1.16 -10.42
N ASP A 90 -1.04 -1.46 -11.41
CA ASP A 90 -0.74 -2.84 -11.80
C ASP A 90 -0.08 -3.65 -10.67
N GLN A 91 0.81 -3.02 -9.90
CA GLN A 91 1.51 -3.66 -8.79
C GLN A 91 0.55 -3.94 -7.63
N LEU A 92 -0.22 -2.94 -7.21
CA LEU A 92 -1.15 -3.07 -6.09
C LEU A 92 -2.34 -3.99 -6.44
N ALA A 93 -2.80 -3.96 -7.69
CA ALA A 93 -3.81 -4.90 -8.17
C ALA A 93 -3.31 -6.35 -8.11
N GLU A 94 -2.03 -6.57 -8.43
CA GLU A 94 -1.42 -7.88 -8.29
C GLU A 94 -1.35 -8.34 -6.82
N TYR A 95 -1.01 -7.44 -5.89
CA TYR A 95 -1.00 -7.77 -4.45
C TYR A 95 -2.39 -8.14 -3.94
N ALA A 96 -3.40 -7.34 -4.27
CA ALA A 96 -4.77 -7.61 -3.90
C ALA A 96 -5.28 -8.93 -4.48
N ARG A 97 -4.99 -9.20 -5.76
CA ARG A 97 -5.39 -10.45 -6.44
C ARG A 97 -4.76 -11.68 -5.77
N VAL A 98 -3.43 -11.67 -5.56
CA VAL A 98 -2.72 -12.82 -4.98
C VAL A 98 -3.20 -13.10 -3.55
N LEU A 99 -3.42 -12.06 -2.75
CA LEU A 99 -3.99 -12.24 -1.41
C LEU A 99 -5.44 -12.69 -1.45
N ALA A 100 -6.26 -12.17 -2.37
CA ALA A 100 -7.64 -12.60 -2.49
C ALA A 100 -7.74 -14.08 -2.82
N ASP A 101 -6.92 -14.56 -3.75
CA ASP A 101 -6.80 -15.98 -4.09
C ASP A 101 -6.34 -16.81 -2.88
N ALA A 102 -5.33 -16.34 -2.14
CA ALA A 102 -4.77 -17.07 -1.01
C ALA A 102 -5.70 -17.12 0.21
N LEU A 103 -6.49 -16.07 0.44
CA LEU A 103 -7.37 -15.93 1.61
C LEU A 103 -8.82 -16.33 1.32
N GLY A 104 -9.18 -16.52 0.05
CA GLY A 104 -10.55 -16.84 -0.38
C GLY A 104 -11.54 -15.71 -0.11
N ALA A 105 -11.08 -14.45 -0.08
CA ALA A 105 -11.88 -13.27 0.23
C ALA A 105 -11.43 -12.05 -0.59
N PRO A 106 -12.34 -11.13 -0.96
CA PRO A 106 -11.95 -9.93 -1.70
C PRO A 106 -11.01 -9.03 -0.88
N VAL A 107 -10.02 -8.45 -1.55
CA VAL A 107 -9.04 -7.53 -0.97
C VAL A 107 -9.06 -6.22 -1.74
N ARG A 108 -9.22 -5.10 -1.03
CA ARG A 108 -9.10 -3.75 -1.61
C ARG A 108 -7.63 -3.34 -1.68
N ALA A 109 -7.30 -2.48 -2.63
CA ALA A 109 -5.98 -1.90 -2.74
C ALA A 109 -6.04 -0.38 -2.56
N GLU A 110 -5.11 0.15 -1.76
CA GLU A 110 -4.99 1.57 -1.48
C GLU A 110 -3.54 2.04 -1.66
N LEU A 111 -3.40 3.29 -2.06
CA LEU A 111 -2.12 4.01 -2.08
C LEU A 111 -2.19 5.15 -1.07
N TRP A 112 -1.29 5.14 -0.09
CA TRP A 112 -1.21 6.15 0.96
C TRP A 112 -0.16 7.19 0.60
N LEU A 113 -0.60 8.36 0.16
CA LEU A 113 0.26 9.48 -0.22
C LEU A 113 0.64 10.28 1.03
N VAL A 114 1.74 9.88 1.66
CA VAL A 114 2.13 10.33 3.01
C VAL A 114 2.23 11.84 3.11
N ARG A 115 2.79 12.51 2.11
CA ARG A 115 3.00 13.97 2.16
C ARG A 115 1.70 14.76 2.07
N SER A 116 0.76 14.36 1.22
CA SER A 116 -0.54 15.04 1.05
C SER A 116 -1.55 14.63 2.11
N GLY A 117 -1.41 13.43 2.67
CA GLY A 117 -2.36 12.86 3.60
C GLY A 117 -3.54 12.15 2.93
N GLU A 118 -3.45 11.93 1.62
CA GLU A 118 -4.51 11.33 0.82
C GLU A 118 -4.38 9.81 0.77
N ILE A 119 -5.53 9.13 0.81
CA ILE A 119 -5.65 7.70 0.53
C ILE A 119 -6.35 7.58 -0.81
N VAL A 120 -5.68 6.97 -1.79
CA VAL A 120 -6.23 6.73 -3.11
C VAL A 120 -6.63 5.27 -3.22
N ALA A 121 -7.93 5.01 -3.29
CA ALA A 121 -8.44 3.67 -3.58
C ALA A 121 -8.17 3.31 -5.04
N LEU A 122 -7.78 2.06 -5.28
CA LEU A 122 -7.63 1.51 -6.62
C LEU A 122 -8.90 0.75 -7.00
N GLU A 123 -9.48 1.14 -8.13
CA GLU A 123 -10.50 0.36 -8.79
C GLU A 123 -9.85 -0.89 -9.38
N LEU A 124 -10.06 -2.03 -8.72
CA LEU A 124 -9.63 -3.32 -9.21
C LEU A 124 -10.65 -3.79 -10.25
N THR A 125 -10.29 -3.70 -11.53
CA THR A 125 -11.11 -4.35 -12.55
C THR A 125 -11.09 -5.85 -12.32
N GLY A 126 -12.28 -6.42 -12.15
CA GLY A 126 -12.48 -7.86 -12.00
C GLY A 126 -11.76 -8.62 -13.11
N THR A 127 -11.09 -9.70 -12.71
CA THR A 127 -10.37 -10.61 -13.61
C THR A 127 -11.34 -11.39 -14.48
#